data_AF-A0A060C699-F1
#
_entry.id   AF-A0A060C699-F1
#
_cell.length_a   1.000
_cell.length_b   1.000
_cell.length_c   1.000
_cell.angle_alpha   90.00
_cell.angle_beta   90.00
_cell.angle_gamma   90.00
#
_symmetry.space_group_name_H-M   'P 1'
#
loop_
_entity.id
_entity.type
_entity.pdbx_description
1 polymer ?
#
loop_
_entity_poly.entity_id
_entity_poly.type
_entity_poly.pdbx_seq_one_letter_code
_entity_poly.pdbx_strand_id
1 'polypeptide(L)'
;TVTASRFPTPDSVAALAMDSFGQQDIMVTPMQMAMVGAAIANDGVLMKPYLVKQTLTADLEPVDVTEPTVYSTPISEQTASYLQEMMIADVNEGTGWRAAIDGVQVAGKTGLPKPAITANAIRGSSPMLPRTTRRLLSSCW
;
A
#
# COMPACT_ATOMS: atom_id res chain seq x y z
N THR A 1 10.00 2.14 -15.85
CA THR A 1 8.59 2.29 -16.23
C THR A 1 7.76 1.51 -15.22
N VAL A 2 6.71 2.10 -14.68
CA VAL A 2 5.83 1.43 -13.70
C VAL A 2 4.68 0.80 -14.48
N THR A 3 4.42 -0.50 -14.28
CA THR A 3 3.27 -1.19 -14.87
C THR A 3 1.99 -0.65 -14.26
N ALA A 4 0.99 -0.35 -15.09
CA ALA A 4 -0.30 0.14 -14.61
C ALA A 4 -1.00 -0.91 -13.73
N SER A 5 -1.76 -0.47 -12.73
CA SER A 5 -2.62 -1.40 -11.97
C SER A 5 -3.75 -1.93 -12.84
N ARG A 6 -4.07 -3.20 -12.62
CA ARG A 6 -5.16 -3.91 -13.27
C ARG A 6 -5.76 -4.90 -12.29
N PHE A 7 -7.08 -4.88 -12.18
CA PHE A 7 -7.84 -6.02 -11.67
C PHE A 7 -8.09 -6.99 -12.85
N PRO A 8 -7.72 -8.28 -12.74
CA PRO A 8 -7.89 -9.24 -13.82
C PRO A 8 -9.37 -9.62 -14.03
N THR A 9 -9.69 -10.10 -15.24
CA THR A 9 -10.97 -10.77 -15.49
C THR A 9 -10.80 -12.23 -15.08
N PRO A 10 -11.45 -12.71 -14.01
CA PRO A 10 -11.18 -14.03 -13.46
C PRO A 10 -11.80 -15.13 -14.33
N ASP A 11 -11.00 -16.15 -14.64
CA ASP A 11 -11.44 -17.30 -15.45
C ASP A 11 -12.27 -18.32 -14.64
N SER A 12 -12.29 -18.21 -13.32
CA SER A 12 -13.06 -19.07 -12.41
C SER A 12 -13.38 -18.37 -11.09
N VAL A 13 -14.32 -18.92 -10.31
CA VAL A 13 -14.62 -18.44 -8.95
C VAL A 13 -13.40 -18.56 -8.03
N ALA A 14 -12.57 -19.58 -8.22
CA ALA A 14 -11.32 -19.75 -7.47
C ALA A 14 -10.30 -18.66 -7.81
N ALA A 15 -10.20 -18.29 -9.10
CA ALA A 15 -9.33 -17.19 -9.53
C ALA A 15 -9.80 -15.85 -8.96
N LEU A 16 -11.11 -15.57 -9.04
CA LEU A 16 -11.70 -14.38 -8.40
C LEU A 16 -11.39 -14.33 -6.90
N ALA A 17 -11.53 -15.45 -6.20
CA ALA A 17 -11.20 -15.52 -4.78
C ALA A 17 -9.71 -15.20 -4.55
N MET A 18 -8.80 -15.78 -5.33
CA MET A 18 -7.35 -15.54 -5.21
C MET A 18 -6.95 -14.09 -5.53
N ASP A 19 -7.59 -13.48 -6.53
CA ASP A 19 -7.38 -12.07 -6.86
C ASP A 19 -7.92 -11.13 -5.78
N SER A 20 -9.04 -11.49 -5.15
CA SER A 20 -9.69 -10.64 -4.13
C SER A 20 -8.84 -10.45 -2.87
N PHE A 21 -7.97 -11.40 -2.51
CA PHE A 21 -7.00 -11.25 -1.41
C PHE A 21 -5.56 -10.98 -1.87
N GLY A 22 -5.36 -10.61 -3.15
CA GLY A 22 -4.08 -10.07 -3.61
C GLY A 22 -3.06 -11.08 -4.13
N GLN A 23 -3.47 -12.31 -4.52
CA GLN A 23 -2.53 -13.43 -4.63
C GLN A 23 -2.21 -13.92 -6.05
N GLN A 24 -3.13 -13.77 -7.01
CA GLN A 24 -2.96 -14.34 -8.35
C GLN A 24 -2.44 -13.29 -9.35
N ASP A 25 -3.33 -12.63 -10.10
CA ASP A 25 -2.96 -11.79 -11.25
C ASP A 25 -3.24 -10.30 -11.04
N ILE A 26 -3.78 -9.93 -9.87
CA ILE A 26 -3.95 -8.54 -9.50
C ILE A 26 -2.60 -7.83 -9.36
N MET A 27 -2.48 -6.69 -10.04
CA MET A 27 -1.30 -5.83 -9.96
C MET A 27 -1.72 -4.44 -9.52
N VAL A 28 -1.03 -3.90 -8.52
CA VAL A 28 -1.26 -2.55 -8.00
C VAL A 28 0.07 -1.86 -7.80
N THR A 29 0.15 -0.57 -8.16
CA THR A 29 1.37 0.21 -7.92
C THR A 29 1.44 0.68 -6.47
N PRO A 30 2.64 0.86 -5.89
CA PRO A 30 2.78 1.43 -4.54
C PRO A 30 2.08 2.78 -4.38
N MET A 31 2.09 3.61 -5.44
CA MET A 31 1.40 4.90 -5.44
C MET A 31 -0.13 4.74 -5.34
N GLN A 32 -0.72 3.78 -6.04
CA GLN A 32 -2.15 3.50 -5.94
C GLN A 32 -2.52 2.92 -4.57
N MET A 33 -1.68 2.06 -3.98
CA MET A 33 -1.90 1.59 -2.61
C MET A 33 -1.81 2.72 -1.58
N ALA A 34 -0.89 3.66 -1.75
CA ALA A 34 -0.82 4.87 -0.92
C ALA A 34 -2.08 5.73 -1.07
N MET A 35 -2.62 5.86 -2.29
CA MET A 35 -3.89 6.54 -2.55
C MET A 35 -5.08 5.84 -1.86
N VAL A 36 -5.11 4.51 -1.83
CA VAL A 36 -6.14 3.74 -1.12
C VAL A 36 -6.08 4.02 0.39
N GLY A 37 -4.89 3.95 0.99
CA GLY A 37 -4.71 4.30 2.41
C GLY A 37 -5.11 5.75 2.71
N ALA A 38 -4.72 6.69 1.85
CA ALA A 38 -5.07 8.09 1.99
C ALA A 38 -6.58 8.34 1.89
N ALA A 39 -7.29 7.65 0.99
CA ALA A 39 -8.74 7.77 0.89
C ALA A 39 -9.47 7.23 2.14
N ILE A 40 -8.99 6.12 2.72
CA ILE A 40 -9.56 5.58 3.96
C ILE A 40 -9.34 6.55 5.12
N ALA A 41 -8.14 7.13 5.22
CA ALA A 41 -7.79 8.11 6.25
C ALA A 41 -8.50 9.47 6.06
N ASN A 42 -8.96 9.77 4.85
CA ASN A 42 -9.64 11.02 4.49
C ASN A 42 -11.15 10.78 4.29
N ASP A 43 -11.76 10.01 5.20
CA ASP A 43 -13.21 9.79 5.28
C ASP A 43 -13.86 9.29 3.98
N GLY A 44 -13.11 8.54 3.18
CA GLY A 44 -13.58 7.99 1.91
C GLY A 44 -13.40 8.91 0.71
N VAL A 45 -12.85 10.11 0.90
CA VAL A 45 -12.57 11.06 -0.18
C VAL A 45 -11.17 10.86 -0.73
N LEU A 46 -11.09 10.44 -1.99
CA LEU A 46 -9.84 10.27 -2.70
C LEU A 46 -9.39 11.59 -3.34
N MET A 47 -8.28 12.12 -2.87
CA MET A 47 -7.67 13.35 -3.40
C MET A 47 -6.78 13.04 -4.61
N LYS A 48 -6.69 13.99 -5.54
CA LYS A 48 -5.73 13.90 -6.65
C LYS A 48 -4.31 14.08 -6.11
N PRO A 49 -3.40 13.11 -6.29
CA PRO A 49 -2.04 13.24 -5.80
C PRO A 49 -1.30 14.33 -6.61
N TYR A 50 -0.53 15.15 -5.91
CA TYR A 50 0.34 16.16 -6.50
C TYR A 50 1.70 16.14 -5.80
N LEU A 51 2.76 16.48 -6.53
CA LEU A 51 4.14 16.48 -6.00
C LEU A 51 4.68 17.90 -5.80
N VAL A 52 4.28 18.83 -6.67
CA VAL A 52 4.72 20.23 -6.62
C VAL A 52 3.69 21.00 -5.82
N LYS A 53 4.12 21.68 -4.74
CA LYS A 53 3.24 22.51 -3.92
C LYS A 53 3.08 23.91 -4.52
N GLN A 54 4.19 24.50 -4.94
CA GLN A 54 4.24 25.82 -5.56
C GLN A 54 5.53 25.96 -6.35
N THR A 55 5.51 26.84 -7.34
CA THR A 55 6.70 27.28 -8.08
C THR A 55 6.99 28.72 -7.70
N LEU A 56 8.24 29.01 -7.31
CA LEU A 56 8.67 30.35 -6.89
C LEU A 56 9.62 30.96 -7.94
N THR A 57 9.62 32.28 -8.05
CA THR A 57 10.67 33.02 -8.77
C THR A 57 11.98 33.03 -7.96
N ALA A 58 13.06 33.52 -8.58
CA ALA A 58 14.34 33.73 -7.87
C ALA A 58 14.20 34.69 -6.66
N ASP A 59 13.20 35.57 -6.69
CA ASP A 59 12.87 36.54 -5.64
C ASP A 59 11.89 35.96 -4.59
N LEU A 60 11.62 34.65 -4.63
CA LEU A 60 10.68 33.93 -3.75
C LEU A 60 9.19 34.29 -3.92
N GLU A 61 8.84 34.98 -5.01
CA GLU A 61 7.44 35.28 -5.31
C GLU A 61 6.75 34.05 -5.94
N PRO A 62 5.53 33.69 -5.50
CA PRO A 62 4.80 32.53 -6.02
C PRO A 62 4.31 32.79 -7.45
N VAL A 63 4.72 31.92 -8.38
CA VAL A 63 4.30 31.92 -9.80
C VAL A 63 3.06 31.06 -9.99
N ASP A 64 3.03 29.91 -9.32
CA ASP A 64 1.93 28.95 -9.41
C ASP A 64 1.83 28.20 -8.07
N VAL A 65 0.60 27.96 -7.61
CA VAL A 65 0.30 27.26 -6.36
C VAL A 65 -0.66 26.12 -6.68
N THR A 66 -0.25 24.90 -6.35
CA THR A 66 -1.09 23.73 -6.59
C THR A 66 -2.15 23.60 -5.51
N GLU A 67 -3.41 23.65 -5.92
CA GLU A 67 -4.55 23.47 -5.03
C GLU A 67 -4.96 21.98 -4.95
N PRO A 68 -5.20 21.44 -3.74
CA PRO A 68 -5.74 20.10 -3.58
C PRO A 68 -7.11 19.97 -4.24
N THR A 69 -7.27 18.97 -5.11
CA THR A 69 -8.54 18.71 -5.80
C THR A 69 -9.03 17.30 -5.49
N VAL A 70 -10.35 17.15 -5.36
CA VAL A 70 -10.98 15.84 -5.17
C VAL A 70 -10.91 15.08 -6.49
N TYR A 71 -10.41 13.85 -6.45
CA TYR A 71 -10.42 12.95 -7.60
C TYR A 71 -11.74 12.16 -7.66
N SER A 72 -12.16 11.57 -6.54
CA SER A 72 -13.43 10.82 -6.43
C SER A 72 -13.79 10.51 -4.98
N THR A 73 -15.00 10.00 -4.74
CA THR A 73 -15.42 9.48 -3.41
C THR A 73 -15.80 8.00 -3.54
N PRO A 74 -14.84 7.06 -3.47
CA PRO A 74 -15.09 5.64 -3.68
C PRO A 74 -15.95 4.97 -2.61
N ILE A 75 -15.94 5.48 -1.37
CA ILE A 75 -16.69 4.92 -0.24
C ILE A 75 -17.35 6.04 0.58
N SER A 76 -18.39 5.72 1.33
CA SER A 76 -19.00 6.68 2.26
C SER A 76 -18.12 6.89 3.50
N GLU A 77 -18.27 8.04 4.16
CA GLU A 77 -17.63 8.35 5.45
C GLU A 77 -17.89 7.27 6.50
N GLN A 78 -19.13 6.78 6.61
CA GLN A 78 -19.46 5.69 7.52
C GLN A 78 -18.67 4.41 7.23
N THR A 79 -18.51 4.06 5.95
CA THR A 79 -17.73 2.88 5.55
C THR A 79 -16.25 3.09 5.85
N ALA A 80 -15.73 4.29 5.60
CA ALA A 80 -14.35 4.65 5.90
C ALA A 80 -14.06 4.57 7.40
N SER A 81 -14.96 5.08 8.24
CA SER A 81 -14.86 5.01 9.70
C SER A 81 -14.78 3.57 10.20
N TYR A 82 -15.68 2.68 9.75
CA TYR A 82 -15.61 1.26 10.10
C TYR A 82 -14.30 0.61 9.63
N LEU A 83 -13.81 0.96 8.43
CA LEU A 83 -12.52 0.46 7.94
C LEU A 83 -11.35 0.93 8.80
N GLN A 84 -11.34 2.20 9.21
CA GLN A 84 -10.30 2.74 10.10
C GLN A 84 -10.30 2.00 11.44
N GLU A 85 -11.45 1.80 12.06
CA GLU A 85 -11.58 1.06 13.33
C GLU A 85 -11.03 -0.37 13.21
N MET A 86 -11.40 -1.08 12.14
CA MET A 86 -10.89 -2.43 11.88
C MET A 86 -9.37 -2.45 11.63
N MET A 87 -8.83 -1.45 10.94
CA MET A 87 -7.38 -1.32 10.70
C MET A 87 -6.60 -0.99 11.98
N ILE A 88 -7.17 -0.19 12.89
CA ILE A 88 -6.59 0.08 14.21
C ILE A 88 -6.60 -1.21 15.05
N ALA A 89 -7.69 -1.97 15.00
CA ALA A 89 -7.80 -3.25 15.69
C ALA A 89 -6.74 -4.27 15.20
N ASP A 90 -6.47 -4.38 13.90
CA ASP A 90 -5.41 -5.29 13.38
C ASP A 90 -4.00 -4.88 13.84
N VAL A 91 -3.77 -3.60 14.12
CA VAL A 91 -2.49 -3.12 14.68
C VAL A 91 -2.43 -3.37 16.19
N ASN A 92 -3.50 -3.14 16.94
CA ASN A 92 -3.48 -3.32 18.39
C ASN A 92 -3.50 -4.80 18.81
N GLU A 93 -4.31 -5.62 18.13
CA GLU A 93 -4.63 -6.99 18.55
C GLU A 93 -4.35 -8.04 17.47
N GLY A 94 -3.98 -7.61 16.26
CA GLY A 94 -3.86 -8.47 15.10
C GLY A 94 -2.44 -8.69 14.61
N THR A 95 -2.35 -8.89 13.30
CA THR A 95 -1.10 -9.23 12.60
C THR A 95 -0.20 -8.01 12.36
N GLY A 96 -0.73 -6.81 12.56
CA GLY A 96 -0.07 -5.51 12.36
C GLY A 96 0.68 -4.97 13.57
N TRP A 97 0.77 -5.70 14.68
CA TRP A 97 1.36 -5.21 15.95
C TRP A 97 2.75 -4.59 15.84
N ARG A 98 3.56 -5.00 14.84
CA ARG A 98 4.89 -4.42 14.59
C ARG A 98 4.86 -2.99 14.05
N ALA A 99 3.71 -2.52 13.57
CA ALA A 99 3.52 -1.16 13.10
C ALA A 99 3.08 -0.20 14.22
N ALA A 100 2.78 -0.70 15.42
CA ALA A 100 2.40 0.12 16.56
C ALA A 100 3.54 1.05 16.98
N ILE A 101 3.20 2.30 17.27
CA ILE A 101 4.11 3.33 17.79
C ILE A 101 3.55 3.79 19.13
N ASP A 102 4.37 3.75 20.18
CA ASP A 102 3.94 4.16 21.51
C ASP A 102 3.45 5.62 21.51
N GLY A 103 2.22 5.83 21.98
CA GLY A 103 1.59 7.16 22.07
C GLY A 103 0.92 7.65 20.79
N VAL A 104 0.91 6.88 19.70
CA VAL A 104 0.26 7.24 18.44
C VAL A 104 -0.69 6.13 17.98
N GLN A 105 -1.92 6.49 17.61
CA GLN A 105 -2.85 5.53 17.01
C GLN A 105 -2.44 5.28 15.56
N VAL A 106 -2.15 4.02 15.23
CA VAL A 106 -1.73 3.60 13.88
C VAL A 106 -2.78 2.64 13.31
N ALA A 107 -3.25 2.95 12.11
CA ALA A 107 -4.14 2.08 11.33
C ALA A 107 -3.32 1.39 10.23
N GLY A 108 -3.45 0.07 10.09
CA GLY A 108 -2.72 -0.65 9.05
C GLY A 108 -3.31 -2.02 8.75
N LYS A 109 -2.88 -2.59 7.62
CA LYS A 109 -3.14 -3.99 7.26
C LYS A 109 -1.86 -4.58 6.71
N THR A 110 -1.50 -5.78 7.17
CA THR A 110 -0.40 -6.57 6.60
C THR A 110 -0.84 -7.29 5.32
N GLY A 111 -0.02 -7.19 4.27
CA GLY A 111 -0.11 -7.97 3.04
C GLY A 111 1.17 -8.77 2.81
N LEU A 112 1.05 -10.06 2.48
CA LEU A 112 2.17 -10.95 2.15
C LEU A 112 1.88 -11.66 0.82
N PRO A 113 2.00 -10.96 -0.32
CA PRO A 113 1.92 -11.62 -1.61
C PRO A 113 3.10 -12.58 -1.76
N LYS A 114 2.86 -13.76 -2.33
CA LYS A 114 3.95 -14.70 -2.63
C LYS A 114 4.65 -14.19 -3.88
N PRO A 115 5.99 -14.03 -3.88
CA PRO A 115 6.70 -13.75 -5.12
C PRO A 115 6.45 -14.90 -6.10
N ALA A 116 6.15 -14.56 -7.35
CA ALA A 116 6.07 -15.55 -8.42
C ALA A 116 7.43 -16.28 -8.48
N ILE A 117 7.42 -17.59 -8.20
CA ILE A 117 8.59 -18.45 -8.39
C ILE A 117 8.87 -18.55 -9.89
N THR A 118 9.63 -17.60 -10.42
CA THR A 118 10.24 -17.75 -11.74
C THR A 118 11.24 -18.90 -11.64
N ALA A 119 11.06 -19.93 -12.46
CA ALA A 119 11.91 -21.12 -12.54
C ALA A 119 13.33 -20.83 -13.10
N ASN A 120 13.88 -19.64 -12.85
CA ASN A 120 15.23 -19.21 -13.19
C ASN A 120 16.08 -18.92 -11.94
N ALA A 121 15.76 -19.55 -10.81
CA ALA A 121 16.74 -19.75 -9.74
C ALA A 121 17.72 -20.85 -10.17
N ILE A 122 18.68 -20.47 -11.02
CA ILE A 122 19.79 -21.31 -11.45
C ILE A 122 20.49 -21.87 -10.20
N ARG A 123 20.68 -23.19 -10.19
CA ARG A 123 21.54 -23.95 -9.28
C ARG A 123 22.88 -23.24 -9.10
N GLY A 124 23.02 -22.49 -8.02
CA GLY A 124 24.27 -22.01 -7.48
C GLY A 124 24.48 -22.64 -6.11
N SER A 125 25.05 -23.84 -6.06
CA SER A 125 25.57 -24.42 -4.83
C SER A 125 26.73 -23.56 -4.34
N SER A 126 26.51 -22.76 -3.31
CA SER A 126 27.56 -22.08 -2.54
C SER A 126 27.45 -22.48 -1.07
N PRO A 127 28.58 -22.76 -0.39
CA PRO A 127 28.59 -23.46 0.88
C PRO A 127 28.11 -22.59 2.04
N MET A 128 27.55 -23.28 3.03
CA MET A 128 26.97 -22.79 4.27
C MET A 128 27.96 -21.92 5.06
N LEU A 129 27.71 -20.61 5.14
CA LEU A 129 28.38 -19.70 6.06
C LEU A 129 27.63 -19.66 7.41
N PRO A 130 28.36 -19.55 8.55
CA PRO A 130 27.79 -19.73 9.89
C PRO A 130 26.86 -18.58 10.30
N ARG A 131 25.77 -18.99 10.99
CA ARG A 131 24.72 -18.13 11.55
C ARG A 131 25.29 -17.11 12.54
N THR A 132 25.42 -15.86 12.12
CA THR A 132 25.43 -14.72 13.04
C THR A 132 24.95 -13.49 12.29
N THR A 133 24.02 -12.75 12.91
CA THR A 133 23.37 -11.52 12.41
C THR A 133 22.09 -11.72 11.59
N ARG A 134 20.98 -12.00 12.28
CA ARG A 134 19.63 -11.90 11.72
C ARG A 134 18.97 -10.62 12.26
N ARG A 135 19.22 -9.48 11.62
CA ARG A 135 18.28 -8.34 11.64
C ARG A 135 17.45 -8.43 10.37
N LEU A 136 16.32 -9.13 10.47
CA LEU A 136 15.26 -9.06 9.47
C LEU A 136 14.35 -7.89 9.87
N LEU A 137 14.62 -6.71 9.32
CA LEU A 137 13.58 -5.69 9.15
C LEU A 137 12.72 -6.18 7.98
N SER A 138 11.58 -6.78 8.31
CA SER A 138 10.53 -7.10 7.37
C SER A 138 9.41 -6.10 7.61
N SER A 139 9.36 -5.10 6.74
CA SER A 139 8.23 -4.18 6.59
C SER A 139 7.84 -4.28 5.12
N CYS A 140 6.89 -5.16 4.83
CA CYS A 140 6.30 -5.37 3.51
C CYS A 140 5.16 -4.37 3.28
N TRP A 141 5.15 -3.78 2.08
CA TRP A 141 3.97 -3.33 1.36
C TRP A 141 3.72 -4.33 0.23
#